data_AF-A0A5J4DSW5-F1
#
_entry.id   AF-A0A5J4DSW5-F1
#
_cell.length_a   1.000
_cell.length_b   1.000
_cell.length_c   1.000
_cell.angle_alpha   90.00
_cell.angle_beta   90.00
_cell.angle_gamma   90.00
#
_symmetry.space_group_name_H-M   'P 1'
#
loop_
_entity.id
_entity.type
_entity.pdbx_description
1 polymer ?
#
loop_
_entity_poly.entity_id
_entity_poly.type
_entity_poly.pdbx_seq_one_letter_code
_entity_poly.pdbx_strand_id
1 'polypeptide(L)' 'MKTSEVYYILQGEGNLQIDDEIFKVLKDQAIYIPPHSKQCIENTGDDELKFLCMVDPAWKHEDETMLE' A
#
# COMPACT_ATOMS: atom_id res chain seq x y z
N MET A 1 -0.28 -7.63 -8.50
CA MET A 1 -1.25 -8.53 -7.83
C MET A 1 -2.51 -8.65 -8.66
N LYS A 2 -3.28 -9.73 -8.55
CA LYS A 2 -4.62 -9.83 -9.19
C LYS A 2 -5.74 -9.26 -8.31
N THR A 3 -5.44 -9.06 -7.04
CA THR A 3 -6.32 -8.48 -6.02
C THR A 3 -6.20 -6.96 -6.01
N SER A 4 -7.26 -6.30 -5.58
CA SER A 4 -7.23 -4.90 -5.18
C SER A 4 -6.83 -4.78 -3.72
N GLU A 5 -6.21 -3.66 -3.35
CA GLU A 5 -5.85 -3.38 -1.96
C GLU A 5 -6.35 -2.01 -1.53
N VAL A 6 -6.61 -1.84 -0.24
CA VAL A 6 -6.85 -0.55 0.38
C VAL A 6 -5.90 -0.42 1.56
N TYR A 7 -5.08 0.62 1.52
CA TYR A 7 -4.21 1.01 2.63
C TYR A 7 -4.91 2.07 3.46
N TYR A 8 -5.00 1.86 4.77
CA TYR A 8 -5.45 2.87 5.71
C TYR A 8 -4.34 3.23 6.69
N ILE A 9 -3.85 4.47 6.65
CA ILE A 9 -2.71 4.89 7.46
C ILE A 9 -3.15 5.17 8.90
N LEU A 10 -2.65 4.37 9.83
CA LEU A 10 -2.95 4.48 11.26
C LEU A 10 -2.02 5.47 11.97
N GLN A 11 -0.77 5.55 11.52
CA GLN A 11 0.28 6.36 12.13
C GLN A 11 1.39 6.64 11.12
N GLY A 12 2.05 7.80 11.23
CA GLY A 12 3.22 8.17 10.46
C GLY A 12 2.88 8.81 9.12
N GLU A 13 3.93 8.98 8.31
CA GLU A 13 3.83 9.46 6.94
C GLU A 13 4.77 8.68 6.03
N GLY A 14 4.43 8.61 4.76
CA GLY A 14 5.22 7.88 3.79
C GLY A 14 4.92 8.28 2.36
N ASN A 15 5.63 7.64 1.45
CA ASN A 15 5.37 7.68 0.02
C ASN A 15 4.87 6.31 -0.42
N LEU A 16 3.66 6.26 -0.98
CA LEU A 16 3.13 5.10 -1.66
C LEU A 16 3.34 5.29 -3.15
N GLN A 17 4.17 4.46 -3.76
CA GLN A 17 4.27 4.36 -5.21
C GLN A 17 3.22 3.37 -5.72
N ILE A 18 2.43 3.78 -6.71
CA ILE A 18 1.51 2.92 -7.46
C ILE A 18 1.87 3.08 -8.94
N ASP A 19 2.38 2.01 -9.55
CA ASP A 19 2.95 2.02 -10.88
C ASP A 19 4.05 3.09 -11.02
N ASP A 20 3.83 4.14 -11.83
CA ASP A 20 4.79 5.22 -12.06
C ASP A 20 4.48 6.50 -11.26
N GLU A 21 3.44 6.48 -10.42
CA GLU A 21 2.99 7.63 -9.63
C GLU A 21 3.33 7.47 -8.14
N ILE A 22 3.72 8.58 -7.51
CA ILE A 22 4.05 8.63 -6.08
C ILE A 22 3.02 9.50 -5.36
N PHE A 23 2.44 8.94 -4.31
CA PHE A 23 1.45 9.58 -3.44
C PHE A 23 2.03 9.77 -2.04
N LYS A 24 2.04 11.01 -1.55
CA LYS A 24 2.31 11.24 -0.12
C LYS A 24 1.10 10.78 0.69
N VAL A 25 1.33 9.92 1.67
CA VAL A 25 0.30 9.38 2.55
C VAL A 25 0.53 9.82 3.98
N LEU A 26 -0.56 10.11 4.67
CA LEU A 26 -0.62 10.64 6.03
C LEU A 26 -1.64 9.86 6.84
N LYS A 27 -1.52 9.93 8.17
CA LYS A 27 -2.50 9.40 9.11
C LYS A 27 -3.95 9.74 8.73
N ASP A 28 -4.83 8.76 8.94
CA ASP A 28 -6.28 8.79 8.70
C ASP A 28 -6.69 8.86 7.21
N GLN A 29 -5.75 8.65 6.28
CA GLN A 29 -6.05 8.52 4.85
C GLN A 29 -6.27 7.06 4.44
N ALA A 30 -7.23 6.86 3.52
CA ALA A 30 -7.46 5.61 2.82
C ALA A 30 -7.02 5.75 1.35
N ILE A 31 -6.22 4.81 0.87
CA ILE A 31 -5.70 4.78 -0.50
C ILE A 31 -6.11 3.47 -1.16
N TYR A 32 -6.78 3.56 -2.30
CA TYR A 32 -7.14 2.42 -3.12
C TYR A 32 -6.02 2.12 -4.10
N ILE A 33 -5.57 0.87 -4.11
CA ILE A 33 -4.58 0.33 -5.04
C ILE A 33 -5.33 -0.58 -6.01
N PRO A 34 -5.42 -0.19 -7.29
CA PRO A 34 -6.10 -1.00 -8.30
C PRO A 34 -5.47 -2.39 -8.46
N PRO A 35 -6.25 -3.40 -8.85
CA PRO A 35 -5.70 -4.68 -9.24
C PRO A 35 -4.73 -4.52 -10.41
N HIS A 36 -3.74 -5.39 -10.47
CA HIS A 36 -2.65 -5.41 -11.45
C HIS A 36 -1.62 -4.29 -11.34
N SER A 37 -1.76 -3.35 -10.41
CA SER A 37 -0.72 -2.36 -10.13
C SER A 37 0.48 -2.97 -9.40
N LYS A 38 1.64 -2.36 -9.62
CA LYS A 38 2.83 -2.52 -8.77
C LYS A 38 2.75 -1.48 -7.66
N GLN A 39 2.96 -1.88 -6.41
CA GLN A 39 2.95 -0.95 -5.29
C GLN A 39 4.18 -1.13 -4.40
N CYS A 40 4.65 -0.03 -3.84
CA CYS A 40 5.69 -0.01 -2.82
C CYS A 40 5.39 1.15 -1.87
N ILE A 41 5.49 0.92 -0.57
CA ILE A 41 5.34 1.98 0.44
C ILE A 41 6.65 2.15 1.21
N GLU A 42 7.11 3.41 1.27
CA GLU A 42 8.32 3.81 1.97
C GLU A 42 7.97 4.74 3.13
N ASN A 43 8.56 4.50 4.30
CA ASN A 43 8.48 5.43 5.43
C ASN A 43 9.42 6.61 5.19
N THR A 44 8.86 7.82 5.11
CA THR A 44 9.62 9.06 4.88
C THR A 44 9.71 9.94 6.11
N GLY A 45 9.08 9.54 7.22
CA GLY A 45 9.09 10.26 8.48
C GLY A 45 10.09 9.70 9.49
N ASP A 46 10.18 10.37 10.65
CA ASP A 46 11.06 9.99 11.76
C ASP A 46 10.42 8.94 12.71
N ASP A 47 9.10 8.76 12.62
CA ASP A 47 8.31 7.82 13.43
C ASP A 47 7.96 6.53 12.65
N GLU A 48 7.48 5.50 13.34
CA GLU A 48 6.95 4.30 12.68
C GLU A 48 5.75 4.61 11.79
N LEU A 49 5.80 4.17 10.52
CA LEU A 49 4.66 4.11 9.62
C LEU A 49 3.86 2.83 9.87
N LYS A 50 2.60 2.99 10.32
CA LYS A 50 1.67 1.87 10.55
C LYS A 50 0.45 2.04 9.68
N PHE A 51 0.03 0.99 9.00
CA PHE A 51 -1.14 0.99 8.15
C PHE A 51 -1.84 -0.37 8.15
N LEU A 52 -3.14 -0.35 7.86
CA LEU A 52 -3.91 -1.57 7.58
C LEU A 52 -3.86 -1.82 6.08
N CYS A 53 -3.50 -3.05 5.70
CA CYS A 53 -3.68 -3.55 4.34
C CYS A 53 -4.94 -4.42 4.31
N MET A 54 -5.92 -3.99 3.50
CA MET A 54 -7.15 -4.72 3.25
C MET A 54 -7.16 -5.19 1.80
N VAL A 55 -7.34 -6.49 1.57
CA VAL A 55 -7.22 -7.09 0.23
C VAL A 55 -8.55 -7.70 -0.18
N ASP A 56 -9.00 -7.40 -1.39
CA ASP A 56 -10.19 -8.01 -2.01
C ASP A 56 -9.90 -8.44 -3.46
N PRO A 57 -10.24 -9.68 -3.86
CA PRO A 57 -10.71 -10.79 -3.02
C PRO A 57 -9.69 -11.23 -1.97
N ALA A 58 -10.12 -12.03 -0.99
CA ALA A 58 -9.28 -12.51 0.11
C ALA A 58 -7.92 -13.02 -0.39
N TRP A 59 -6.85 -12.50 0.23
CA TRP A 59 -5.48 -12.78 -0.16
C TRP A 59 -5.19 -14.28 -0.23
N LYS A 60 -4.49 -14.69 -1.28
CA LYS A 60 -3.91 -16.02 -1.42
C LYS A 60 -2.44 -15.87 -1.73
N HIS A 61 -1.62 -16.74 -1.15
CA HIS A 61 -0.18 -16.74 -1.38
C HIS A 61 0.19 -16.84 -2.87
N GLU A 62 -0.66 -17.50 -3.67
CA GLU A 62 -0.50 -17.68 -5.12
C GLU A 62 -0.65 -16.37 -5.92
N ASP A 63 -1.32 -15.36 -5.36
CA ASP A 63 -1.68 -14.12 -6.05
C ASP A 63 -0.63 -13.00 -5.87
N GLU A 64 0.40 -13.27 -5.08
CA GLU A 64 1.48 -12.35 -4.75
C GLU A 64 2.80 -12.76 -5.43
N THR A 65 3.53 -11.76 -5.91
CA THR A 65 4.89 -11.93 -6.41
C THR A 65 5.71 -10.84 -5.77
N MET A 66 6.57 -11.22 -4.81
CA MET A 66 7.56 -10.28 -4.29
C MET A 66 8.61 -10.02 -5.38
N LEU A 67 8.81 -8.75 -5.69
CA LEU A 67 9.89 -8.29 -6.53
C LEU A 67 11.05 -7.91 -5.61
N GLU A 68 12.27 -8.36 -5.92
CA GLU A 68 13.51 -7.96 -5.23
C GLU A 68 13.85 -6.49 -5.47
#